data_AF-A0A411HLY4-F1
#
_entry.id   AF-A0A411HLY4-F1
#
_cell.length_a   1.000
_cell.length_b   1.000
_cell.length_c   1.000
_cell.angle_alpha   90.00
_cell.angle_beta   90.00
_cell.angle_gamma   90.00
#
_symmetry.space_group_name_H-M   'P 1'
#
loop_
_entity.id
_entity.type
_entity.pdbx_description
1 polymer ?
#
loop_
_entity_poly.entity_id
_entity_poly.type
_entity_poly.pdbx_seq_one_letter_code
_entity_poly.pdbx_strand_id
1 'polypeptide(L)'
;MRFFITLVMLLCLSACAKPVPADKAAFVGEWKSPEMYLQITQAGHVDYKRSIGSGSKSVSGPLQGFSGENFDVGIGAMSTTFVVTTPPHQDGGTIKMTVDGVELSKTP
;
A
#
# COMPACT_ATOMS: atom_id res chain seq x y z
N MET A 1 -27.76 29.27 1.92
CA MET A 1 -26.29 29.21 2.10
C MET A 1 -25.83 28.33 3.28
N ARG A 2 -26.63 28.13 4.34
CA ARG A 2 -26.26 27.30 5.51
C ARG A 2 -26.47 25.78 5.35
N PHE A 3 -27.39 25.36 4.47
CA PHE A 3 -27.75 23.94 4.29
C PHE A 3 -26.80 23.15 3.38
N PHE A 4 -25.98 23.84 2.56
CA PHE A 4 -25.08 23.18 1.60
C PHE A 4 -23.76 22.71 2.25
N ILE A 5 -23.42 23.27 3.41
CA ILE A 5 -22.19 22.94 4.15
C ILE A 5 -22.35 21.61 4.93
N THR A 6 -23.56 21.28 5.36
CA THR A 6 -23.82 20.08 6.17
C THR A 6 -23.70 18.77 5.37
N LEU A 7 -23.98 18.80 4.05
CA LEU A 7 -23.94 17.60 3.21
C LEU A 7 -22.52 17.20 2.78
N VAL A 8 -21.59 18.16 2.69
CA VAL A 8 -20.17 17.90 2.34
C VAL A 8 -19.42 17.23 3.50
N MET A 9 -19.77 17.54 4.75
CA MET A 9 -19.10 16.97 5.93
C MET A 9 -19.43 15.49 6.16
N LEU A 10 -20.59 15.02 5.67
CA LEU A 10 -20.98 13.60 5.76
C LEU A 10 -20.30 12.71 4.71
N LEU A 11 -19.81 13.30 3.61
CA LEU A 11 -19.08 12.59 2.55
C LEU A 11 -17.58 12.38 2.87
N CYS A 12 -17.06 12.99 3.94
CA CYS A 12 -15.65 12.84 4.34
C CYS A 12 -15.33 11.54 5.09
N LEU A 13 -16.31 10.65 5.34
CA LEU A 13 -16.11 9.41 6.11
C LEU A 13 -15.91 8.15 5.25
N SER A 14 -16.04 8.23 3.92
CA SER A 14 -15.94 7.04 3.05
C SER A 14 -14.52 6.70 2.59
N ALA A 15 -13.49 7.42 3.04
CA ALA A 15 -12.09 7.04 2.82
C ALA A 15 -11.63 5.95 3.82
N CYS A 16 -12.54 5.06 4.21
CA CYS A 16 -12.22 3.96 5.10
C CYS A 16 -11.34 2.96 4.34
N ALA A 17 -10.10 2.79 4.80
CA ALA A 17 -9.20 1.79 4.24
C ALA A 17 -9.87 0.42 4.32
N LYS A 18 -9.80 -0.36 3.23
CA LYS A 18 -10.28 -1.74 3.28
C LYS A 18 -9.22 -2.58 4.02
N PRO A 19 -9.60 -3.33 5.07
CA PRO A 19 -8.65 -4.18 5.76
C PRO A 19 -8.06 -5.20 4.80
N VAL A 20 -6.81 -5.61 5.04
CA VAL A 20 -6.16 -6.66 4.24
C VAL A 20 -6.90 -7.97 4.46
N PRO A 21 -7.37 -8.66 3.40
CA PRO A 21 -8.10 -9.91 3.55
C PRO A 21 -7.17 -11.03 4.06
N ALA A 22 -7.75 -12.05 4.70
CA ALA A 22 -7.00 -13.07 5.43
C ALA A 22 -6.02 -13.86 4.54
N ASP A 23 -6.38 -14.11 3.29
CA ASP A 23 -5.56 -14.77 2.28
C ASP A 23 -4.36 -13.92 1.81
N LYS A 24 -4.36 -12.61 2.11
CA LYS A 24 -3.28 -11.66 1.83
C LYS A 24 -2.54 -11.20 3.09
N ALA A 25 -2.78 -11.82 4.25
CA ALA A 25 -2.18 -11.44 5.52
C ALA A 25 -0.63 -11.39 5.48
N ALA A 26 0.00 -12.19 4.61
CA ALA A 26 1.46 -12.20 4.45
C ALA A 26 2.05 -10.85 3.98
N PHE A 27 1.27 -10.05 3.25
CA PHE A 27 1.65 -8.71 2.79
C PHE A 27 1.74 -7.68 3.92
N VAL A 28 1.03 -7.90 5.03
CA VAL A 28 1.03 -6.98 6.18
C VAL A 28 2.41 -6.97 6.84
N GLY A 29 2.95 -5.78 7.04
CA GLY A 29 4.24 -5.57 7.68
C GLY A 29 5.00 -4.41 7.06
N GLU A 30 6.23 -4.25 7.52
CA GLU A 30 7.19 -3.30 6.98
C GLU A 30 8.15 -4.02 6.04
N TRP A 31 8.42 -3.41 4.90
CA TRP A 31 9.21 -3.94 3.81
C TRP A 31 10.24 -2.91 3.35
N LYS A 32 11.47 -3.35 3.14
CA LYS A 32 12.62 -2.47 2.86
C LYS A 32 13.57 -3.03 1.81
N SER A 33 14.14 -2.12 1.03
CA SER A 33 15.36 -2.27 0.24
C SER A 33 16.22 -1.00 0.41
N PRO A 34 17.44 -0.94 -0.13
CA PRO A 34 18.25 0.28 -0.12
C PRO A 34 17.54 1.51 -0.71
N GLU A 35 16.70 1.32 -1.73
CA GLU A 35 16.01 2.38 -2.44
C GLU A 35 14.50 2.49 -2.16
N MET A 36 13.87 1.51 -1.51
CA MET A 36 12.41 1.45 -1.34
C MET A 36 12.00 1.09 0.10
N TYR A 37 10.99 1.80 0.59
CA TYR A 37 10.27 1.53 1.83
C TYR A 37 8.78 1.33 1.50
N LEU A 38 8.18 0.31 2.10
CA LEU A 38 6.76 0.02 1.97
C LEU A 38 6.23 -0.54 3.30
N GLN A 39 5.19 0.05 3.85
CA GLN A 39 4.48 -0.46 5.01
C GLN A 39 3.03 -0.71 4.63
N ILE A 40 2.53 -1.89 4.97
CA ILE A 40 1.13 -2.28 4.77
C ILE A 40 0.59 -2.70 6.13
N THR A 41 -0.42 -1.98 6.63
CA THR A 41 -1.07 -2.31 7.90
C THR A 41 -2.24 -3.27 7.68
N GLN A 42 -2.58 -4.06 8.70
CA GLN A 42 -3.75 -4.95 8.64
C GLN A 42 -5.07 -4.19 8.40
N ALA A 43 -5.16 -2.94 8.88
CA ALA A 43 -6.30 -2.05 8.67
C ALA A 43 -6.37 -1.50 7.23
N GLY A 44 -5.36 -1.76 6.39
CA GLY A 44 -5.32 -1.33 5.00
C GLY A 44 -4.73 0.05 4.77
N HIS A 45 -4.08 0.68 5.74
CA HIS A 45 -3.24 1.85 5.45
C HIS A 45 -1.92 1.41 4.82
N VAL A 46 -1.49 2.10 3.76
CA VAL A 46 -0.23 1.85 3.06
C VAL A 46 0.61 3.11 3.01
N ASP A 47 1.89 2.98 3.39
CA ASP A 47 2.91 4.02 3.23
C ASP A 47 4.02 3.51 2.34
N TYR A 48 4.33 4.25 1.28
CA TYR A 48 5.34 3.91 0.30
C TYR A 48 6.27 5.10 0.06
N LYS A 49 7.56 4.80 -0.05
CA LYS A 49 8.59 5.75 -0.48
C LYS A 49 9.65 5.03 -1.31
N ARG A 50 10.01 5.59 -2.46
CA ARG A 50 11.11 5.08 -3.30
C ARG A 50 12.01 6.20 -3.75
N SER A 51 13.31 6.02 -3.57
CA SER A 51 14.36 6.89 -4.11
C SER A 51 14.64 6.50 -5.57
N ILE A 52 14.66 7.48 -6.47
CA ILE A 52 14.92 7.27 -7.90
C ILE A 52 15.86 8.37 -8.38
N GLY A 53 17.12 8.01 -8.62
CA GLY A 53 18.17 8.97 -8.95
C GLY A 53 18.33 10.03 -7.84
N SER A 54 18.25 11.31 -8.21
CA SER A 54 18.27 12.43 -7.26
C SER A 54 16.90 12.77 -6.65
N GLY A 55 15.83 12.08 -7.04
CA GLY A 55 14.47 12.34 -6.59
C GLY A 55 13.90 11.23 -5.69
N SER A 56 12.67 11.43 -5.22
CA SER A 56 11.89 10.39 -4.55
C SER A 56 10.42 10.45 -4.95
N LYS A 57 9.75 9.29 -4.96
CA LYS A 57 8.31 9.14 -5.08
C LYS A 57 7.76 8.65 -3.75
N SER A 58 6.62 9.18 -3.33
CA SER A 58 5.93 8.72 -2.12
C SER A 58 4.43 8.60 -2.38
N VAL A 59 3.82 7.60 -1.78
CA VAL A 59 2.37 7.37 -1.79
C VAL A 59 1.97 7.01 -0.38
N SER A 60 0.94 7.65 0.16
CA SER A 60 0.37 7.31 1.46
C SER A 60 -1.14 7.36 1.33
N GLY A 61 -1.82 6.30 1.73
CA GLY A 61 -3.27 6.24 1.62
C GLY A 61 -3.88 4.88 1.86
N PRO A 62 -5.22 4.80 1.71
CA PRO A 62 -5.95 3.57 1.95
C PRO A 62 -5.75 2.56 0.81
N LEU A 63 -5.61 1.30 1.19
CA LEU A 63 -5.72 0.14 0.34
C LEU A 63 -7.14 0.07 -0.22
N GLN A 64 -7.25 0.02 -1.54
CA GLN A 64 -8.51 -0.12 -2.24
C GLN A 64 -8.86 -1.58 -2.53
N GLY A 65 -7.86 -2.44 -2.68
CA GLY A 65 -8.04 -3.87 -2.88
C GLY A 65 -6.82 -4.52 -3.51
N PHE A 66 -6.96 -5.83 -3.75
CA PHE A 66 -6.01 -6.65 -4.48
C PHE A 66 -6.62 -7.11 -5.81
N SER A 67 -5.80 -7.19 -6.84
CA SER A 67 -6.10 -7.83 -8.12
C SER A 67 -5.04 -8.89 -8.38
N GLY A 68 -5.36 -10.14 -8.02
CA GLY A 68 -4.35 -11.18 -7.88
C GLY A 68 -3.41 -10.87 -6.71
N GLU A 69 -2.12 -10.65 -7.00
CA GLU A 69 -1.12 -10.21 -6.02
C GLU A 69 -0.86 -8.70 -6.06
N ASN A 70 -1.29 -8.01 -7.11
CA ASN A 70 -1.16 -6.56 -7.23
C ASN A 70 -2.13 -5.87 -6.28
N PHE A 71 -1.80 -4.66 -5.85
CA PHE A 71 -2.68 -3.90 -4.95
C PHE A 71 -2.75 -2.43 -5.31
N ASP A 72 -3.91 -1.83 -5.04
CA ASP A 72 -4.21 -0.44 -5.35
C ASP A 72 -4.27 0.40 -4.08
N VAL A 73 -3.60 1.56 -4.10
CA VAL A 73 -3.54 2.50 -2.95
C VAL A 73 -3.98 3.89 -3.39
N GLY A 74 -4.87 4.52 -2.63
CA GLY A 74 -5.35 5.88 -2.89
C GLY A 74 -6.88 5.97 -2.82
N ILE A 75 -7.49 6.99 -3.42
CA ILE A 75 -8.94 7.23 -3.33
C ILE A 75 -9.52 7.51 -4.72
N GLY A 76 -10.54 6.73 -5.11
CA GLY A 76 -11.23 6.91 -6.38
C GLY A 76 -10.29 6.86 -7.58
N ALA A 77 -10.39 7.84 -8.49
CA ALA A 77 -9.54 7.93 -9.68
C ALA A 77 -8.08 8.34 -9.38
N MET A 78 -7.75 8.69 -8.13
CA MET A 78 -6.40 9.03 -7.69
C MET A 78 -5.77 7.85 -6.93
N SER A 79 -5.79 6.67 -7.55
CA SER A 79 -5.14 5.46 -7.04
C SER A 79 -3.85 5.14 -7.80
N THR A 80 -2.90 4.54 -7.11
CA THR A 80 -1.67 3.97 -7.67
C THR A 80 -1.73 2.46 -7.54
N THR A 81 -1.52 1.76 -8.64
CA THR A 81 -1.37 0.30 -8.66
C THR A 81 0.08 -0.07 -8.43
N PHE A 82 0.32 -0.95 -7.46
CA PHE A 82 1.61 -1.58 -7.21
C PHE A 82 1.62 -2.99 -7.80
N VAL A 83 2.59 -3.26 -8.67
CA VAL A 83 2.70 -4.53 -9.38
C VAL A 83 3.58 -5.48 -8.58
N VAL A 84 3.04 -6.61 -8.18
CA VAL A 84 3.74 -7.64 -7.40
C VAL A 84 4.08 -8.80 -8.33
N THR A 85 5.36 -8.93 -8.67
CA THR A 85 5.83 -10.01 -9.55
C THR A 85 6.16 -11.29 -8.78
N THR A 86 6.55 -11.13 -7.51
CA THR A 86 6.84 -12.25 -6.61
C THR A 86 6.17 -11.94 -5.26
N PRO A 87 5.13 -12.69 -4.85
CA PRO A 87 4.45 -12.45 -3.57
C PRO A 87 5.37 -12.77 -2.37
N PRO A 88 4.98 -12.36 -1.15
CA PRO A 88 5.65 -12.74 0.08
C PRO A 88 5.98 -14.24 0.14
N HIS A 89 7.27 -14.56 0.18
CA HIS A 89 7.77 -15.92 0.29
C HIS A 89 9.03 -15.97 1.16
N GLN A 90 9.34 -17.14 1.69
CA GLN A 90 10.55 -17.34 2.48
C GLN A 90 11.74 -17.61 1.56
N ASP A 91 12.82 -16.86 1.76
CA ASP A 91 14.10 -17.02 1.06
C ASP A 91 15.25 -16.80 2.05
N GLY A 92 16.06 -17.84 2.27
CA GLY A 92 17.26 -17.73 3.11
C GLY A 92 17.02 -17.33 4.57
N GLY A 93 15.82 -17.57 5.12
CA GLY A 93 15.46 -17.18 6.49
C GLY A 93 14.85 -15.78 6.62
N THR A 94 14.73 -15.04 5.52
CA THR A 94 14.04 -13.76 5.44
C THR A 94 12.77 -13.91 4.60
N ILE A 95 11.75 -13.12 4.89
CA ILE A 95 10.57 -13.05 4.02
C ILE A 95 10.82 -11.96 2.98
N LYS A 96 10.66 -12.30 1.71
CA LYS A 96 10.89 -11.38 0.59
C LYS A 96 9.67 -11.25 -0.30
N MET A 97 9.58 -10.12 -1.00
CA MET A 97 8.62 -9.91 -2.09
C MET A 97 9.21 -8.96 -3.13
N THR A 98 8.69 -8.99 -4.35
CA THR A 98 9.12 -8.08 -5.42
C THR A 98 7.96 -7.18 -5.84
N VAL A 99 8.13 -5.88 -5.68
CA VAL A 99 7.12 -4.85 -6.01
C VAL A 99 7.71 -3.82 -6.96
N ASP A 100 7.02 -3.54 -8.07
CA ASP A 100 7.47 -2.61 -9.13
C ASP A 100 8.94 -2.84 -9.54
N GLY A 101 9.31 -4.12 -9.65
CA GLY A 101 10.65 -4.58 -10.02
C GLY A 101 11.73 -4.47 -8.93
N VAL A 102 11.38 -4.12 -7.69
CA VAL A 102 12.33 -4.05 -6.56
C VAL A 102 12.07 -5.19 -5.59
N GLU A 103 13.12 -5.94 -5.28
CA GLU A 103 13.08 -6.92 -4.20
C GLU A 103 13.15 -6.22 -2.85
N LEU A 104 12.17 -6.52 -2.00
CA LEU A 104 12.02 -6.04 -0.65
C LEU A 104 12.19 -7.19 0.33
N SER A 105 12.82 -6.90 1.47
CA SER A 105 12.85 -7.80 2.62
C SER A 105 11.91 -7.29 3.70
N LYS A 106 11.18 -8.21 4.33
CA LYS A 106 10.31 -7.90 5.47
C LYS A 106 11.18 -7.63 6.69
N THR A 107 10.87 -6.56 7.41
CA THR A 107 11.51 -6.28 8.69
C THR A 107 11.07 -7.36 9.72
N PRO A 108 11.99 -7.88 10.55
CA PRO A 108 11.68 -8.88 11.58
C PRO A 108 10.63 -8.43 12.60
#